data_AF-A0A1H6U0L6-F1
#
_entry.id   AF-A0A1H6U0L6-F1
#
_cell.length_a   1.000
_cell.length_b   1.000
_cell.length_c   1.000
_cell.angle_alpha   90.00
_cell.angle_beta   90.00
_cell.angle_gamma   90.00
#
_symmetry.space_group_name_H-M   'P 1'
#
loop_
_entity.id
_entity.type
_entity.pdbx_description
1 polymer ?
#
loop_
_entity_poly.entity_id
_entity_poly.type
_entity_poly.pdbx_seq_one_letter_code
_entity_poly.pdbx_strand_id
1 'polypeptide(L)'
;MHERNQARHEVERARLMSDVRDFLAVLRRQPNELLPFDWVKHLAPEGEHQLGLQTIAVDQIIGSVDRYREFDRHYLPKEKHLDERWIGVRSAQLAGKELPPIQVYKVGDLYFVKDGNHRVSVARRQGQKYIDAHVIELNVSVPPDEDDTLRDLIIKGEYARFLKITKLDEVVPQHREILFTTPGRYDKLLDHIRTRQYYLDRKPERAGQPPVTWEEAVKSWYERLYLRIVQNIEEHDVMFRFPGRTEADLYLWIMDHRYFLSQQEGADVGSEEATLDFSEHHAPPVYKRIGQRVKLLLGGELDPTV
;
A
#
# COMPACT_ATOMS: atom_id res chain seq x y z
N MET A 1 38.88 13.99 22.26
CA MET A 1 37.91 14.09 23.39
C MET A 1 36.76 15.06 23.09
N HIS A 2 37.02 16.23 22.50
CA HIS A 2 35.99 17.24 22.21
C HIS A 2 34.84 16.70 21.33
N GLU A 3 35.15 16.08 20.19
CA GLU A 3 34.17 15.53 19.24
C GLU A 3 33.24 14.48 19.88
N ARG A 4 33.79 13.61 20.73
CA ARG A 4 33.02 12.55 21.41
C ARG A 4 32.05 13.10 22.46
N ASN A 5 32.44 14.18 23.15
CA ASN A 5 31.55 14.86 24.11
C ASN A 5 30.45 15.64 23.37
N GLN A 6 30.77 16.29 22.25
CA GLN A 6 29.78 16.93 21.40
C GLN A 6 28.76 15.89 20.87
N ALA A 7 29.25 14.77 20.34
CA ALA A 7 28.40 13.69 19.86
C ALA A 7 27.48 13.11 20.94
N ARG A 8 27.96 12.99 22.20
CA ARG A 8 27.13 12.57 23.35
C ARG A 8 25.95 13.50 23.59
N HIS A 9 26.19 14.80 23.65
CA HIS A 9 25.11 15.78 23.85
C HIS A 9 24.11 15.80 22.69
N GLU A 10 24.57 15.57 21.46
CA GLU A 10 23.68 15.49 20.29
C GLU A 10 22.73 14.28 20.36
N VAL A 11 23.23 13.11 20.79
CA VAL A 11 22.40 11.91 20.99
C VAL A 11 21.36 12.10 22.08
N GLU A 12 21.76 12.65 23.23
CA GLU A 12 20.84 12.89 24.35
C GLU A 12 19.68 13.79 23.93
N ARG A 13 19.97 14.85 23.16
CA ARG A 13 18.93 15.71 22.57
C ARG A 13 18.07 14.98 21.54
N ALA A 14 18.66 14.13 20.72
CA ALA A 14 17.93 13.34 19.72
C ALA A 14 16.93 12.38 20.38
N ARG A 15 17.33 11.69 21.45
CA ARG A 15 16.44 10.82 22.24
C ARG A 15 15.29 11.59 22.87
N LEU A 16 15.59 12.70 23.55
CA LEU A 16 14.54 13.52 24.18
C LEU A 16 13.48 13.98 23.16
N MET A 17 13.89 14.28 21.92
CA MET A 17 12.93 14.56 20.85
C MET A 17 12.15 13.33 20.40
N SER A 18 12.77 12.15 20.31
CA SER A 18 12.08 10.88 20.01
C SER A 18 11.01 10.59 21.06
N ASP A 19 11.33 10.72 22.35
CA ASP A 19 10.41 10.45 23.45
C ASP A 19 9.17 11.38 23.39
N VAL A 20 9.40 12.67 23.11
CA VAL A 20 8.31 13.65 22.91
C VAL A 20 7.46 13.29 21.68
N ARG A 21 8.10 12.83 20.60
CA ARG A 21 7.40 12.44 19.36
C ARG A 21 6.62 11.15 19.54
N ASP A 22 7.16 10.15 20.25
CA ASP A 22 6.45 8.93 20.60
C ASP A 22 5.20 9.26 21.43
N PHE A 23 5.32 10.15 22.43
CA PHE A 23 4.17 10.62 23.20
C PHE A 23 3.12 11.32 22.33
N LEU A 24 3.54 12.22 21.43
CA LEU A 24 2.64 12.89 20.48
C LEU A 24 2.00 11.91 19.48
N ALA A 25 2.74 10.89 19.05
CA ALA A 25 2.25 9.88 18.12
C ALA A 25 1.21 8.96 18.77
N VAL A 26 1.41 8.57 20.03
CA VAL A 26 0.41 7.85 20.85
C VAL A 26 -0.86 8.69 20.99
N LEU A 27 -0.73 10.00 21.24
CA LEU A 27 -1.87 10.92 21.31
C LEU A 27 -2.60 11.05 19.96
N ARG A 28 -1.86 11.05 18.85
CA ARG A 28 -2.39 11.15 17.47
C ARG A 28 -2.80 9.80 16.86
N ARG A 29 -2.60 8.69 17.56
CA ARG A 29 -2.80 7.31 17.06
C ARG A 29 -2.11 7.03 15.71
N GLN A 30 -0.95 7.64 15.47
CA GLN A 30 -0.15 7.35 14.28
C GLN A 30 0.99 6.40 14.63
N PRO A 31 1.30 5.40 13.77
CA PRO A 31 2.49 4.59 13.95
C PRO A 31 3.75 5.49 13.90
N ASN A 32 4.65 5.31 14.87
CA ASN A 32 5.92 6.06 14.96
C ASN A 32 7.15 5.15 14.83
N GLU A 33 6.98 4.02 14.16
CA GLU A 33 8.04 3.04 13.89
C GLU A 33 8.45 3.13 12.43
N LEU A 34 9.69 2.72 12.14
CA LEU A 34 10.13 2.54 10.77
C LEU A 34 9.34 1.42 10.11
N LEU A 35 9.13 1.51 8.79
CA LEU A 35 8.47 0.45 8.05
C LEU A 35 9.34 -0.84 8.11
N PRO A 36 8.81 -1.95 8.65
CA PRO A 36 9.52 -3.22 8.67
C PRO A 36 9.69 -3.76 7.25
N PHE A 37 10.92 -4.11 6.87
CA PHE A 37 11.17 -4.69 5.55
C PHE A 37 10.40 -5.98 5.28
N ASP A 38 10.07 -6.76 6.32
CA ASP A 38 9.24 -7.95 6.19
C ASP A 38 7.89 -7.66 5.50
N TRP A 39 7.39 -6.43 5.58
CA TRP A 39 6.16 -6.03 4.91
C TRP A 39 6.29 -6.01 3.39
N VAL A 40 7.50 -5.75 2.86
CA VAL A 40 7.80 -5.80 1.43
C VAL A 40 7.54 -7.19 0.84
N LYS A 41 7.62 -8.27 1.65
CA LYS A 41 7.27 -9.62 1.21
C LYS A 41 5.82 -9.72 0.72
N HIS A 42 4.93 -8.86 1.23
CA HIS A 42 3.54 -8.82 0.80
C HIS A 42 3.40 -8.29 -0.63
N LEU A 43 4.30 -7.42 -1.10
CA LEU A 43 4.31 -6.89 -2.47
C LEU A 43 4.72 -7.94 -3.53
N ALA A 44 5.02 -9.17 -3.12
CA ALA A 44 5.37 -10.28 -4.00
C ALA A 44 6.49 -9.94 -5.00
N PRO A 45 7.70 -9.54 -4.52
CA PRO A 45 8.80 -9.15 -5.39
C PRO A 45 9.19 -10.28 -6.35
N GLU A 46 9.46 -9.93 -7.60
CA GLU A 46 9.72 -10.89 -8.68
C GLU A 46 11.19 -11.24 -8.83
N GLY A 47 12.09 -10.44 -8.25
CA GLY A 47 13.53 -10.66 -8.27
C GLY A 47 14.30 -9.53 -7.60
N GLU A 48 15.61 -9.74 -7.44
CA GLU A 48 16.54 -8.76 -6.90
C GLU A 48 17.64 -8.41 -7.93
N HIS A 49 18.00 -7.13 -8.03
CA HIS A 49 19.08 -6.65 -8.89
C HIS A 49 20.07 -5.78 -8.10
N GLN A 50 21.37 -6.03 -8.28
CA GLN A 50 22.38 -5.15 -7.71
C GLN A 50 22.58 -3.92 -8.59
N LEU A 51 22.28 -2.74 -8.06
CA LEU A 51 22.49 -1.47 -8.74
C LEU A 51 23.86 -0.84 -8.40
N GLY A 52 24.56 -1.39 -7.40
CA GLY A 52 25.90 -0.93 -6.99
C GLY A 52 25.88 0.32 -6.12
N LEU A 53 26.97 1.09 -6.14
CA LEU A 53 27.13 2.31 -5.35
C LEU A 53 26.36 3.48 -5.97
N GLN A 54 25.47 4.10 -5.20
CA GLN A 54 24.69 5.26 -5.60
C GLN A 54 24.56 6.27 -4.47
N THR A 55 24.44 7.54 -4.82
CA THR A 55 24.09 8.61 -3.88
C THR A 55 22.57 8.76 -3.88
N ILE A 56 21.93 8.48 -2.73
CA ILE A 56 20.46 8.45 -2.58
C ILE A 56 19.97 9.55 -1.66
N ALA A 57 18.71 9.94 -1.81
CA ALA A 57 18.09 10.94 -0.94
C ALA A 57 17.75 10.32 0.43
N VAL A 58 18.05 11.06 1.50
CA VAL A 58 17.90 10.56 2.89
C VAL A 58 16.42 10.52 3.32
N ASP A 59 15.59 11.36 2.74
CA ASP A 59 14.13 11.40 2.94
C ASP A 59 13.43 10.15 2.39
N GLN A 60 13.90 9.61 1.26
CA GLN A 60 13.40 8.36 0.66
C GLN A 60 13.75 7.10 1.48
N ILE A 61 14.54 7.21 2.54
CA ILE A 61 14.85 6.09 3.45
C ILE A 61 13.77 5.98 4.52
N ILE A 62 12.85 5.03 4.33
CA ILE A 62 11.60 4.92 5.11
C ILE A 62 11.60 3.78 6.14
N GLY A 63 12.51 2.81 6.02
CA GLY A 63 12.38 1.54 6.73
C GLY A 63 13.70 0.81 6.98
N SER A 64 13.68 -0.20 7.85
CA SER A 64 14.86 -1.04 8.11
C SER A 64 14.53 -2.52 8.01
N VAL A 65 15.53 -3.31 7.60
CA VAL A 65 15.45 -4.78 7.58
C VAL A 65 15.27 -5.35 8.99
N ASP A 66 16.23 -5.11 9.88
CA ASP A 66 16.23 -5.77 11.21
C ASP A 66 15.97 -4.82 12.39
N ARG A 67 16.24 -3.51 12.21
CA ARG A 67 16.35 -2.56 13.34
C ARG A 67 15.20 -1.56 13.41
N TYR A 68 14.06 -1.88 12.81
CA TYR A 68 12.92 -0.97 12.70
C TYR A 68 12.30 -0.57 14.05
N ARG A 69 12.46 -1.37 15.11
CA ARG A 69 11.99 -1.07 16.48
C ARG A 69 12.95 -0.20 17.29
N GLU A 70 14.21 -0.16 16.88
CA GLU A 70 15.27 0.56 17.60
C GLU A 70 15.27 2.07 17.30
N PHE A 71 14.56 2.48 16.25
CA PHE A 71 14.47 3.86 15.77
C PHE A 71 13.01 4.29 15.60
N ASP A 72 12.74 5.60 15.71
CA ASP A 72 11.44 6.17 15.34
C ASP A 72 11.31 6.37 13.82
N ARG A 73 10.13 6.74 13.33
CA ARG A 73 9.89 7.01 11.89
C ARG A 73 10.80 8.08 11.28
N HIS A 74 11.48 8.88 12.10
CA HIS A 74 12.45 9.89 11.69
C HIS A 74 13.91 9.41 11.85
N TYR A 75 14.14 8.11 12.04
CA TYR A 75 15.43 7.50 12.32
C TYR A 75 16.13 7.99 13.59
N LEU A 76 15.39 8.48 14.59
CA LEU A 76 15.97 8.83 15.89
C LEU A 76 16.08 7.59 16.77
N PRO A 77 17.22 7.36 17.45
CA PRO A 77 17.40 6.18 18.29
C PRO A 77 16.51 6.25 19.53
N LYS A 78 15.80 5.15 19.82
CA LYS A 78 14.93 5.03 21.00
C LYS A 78 15.71 4.58 22.25
N GLU A 79 16.65 3.66 22.08
CA GLU A 79 17.30 3.00 23.23
C GLU A 79 18.70 3.53 23.58
N LYS A 80 19.04 3.54 24.88
CA LYS A 80 20.35 4.02 25.42
C LYS A 80 21.55 3.23 24.93
N HIS A 81 21.38 1.94 24.66
CA HIS A 81 22.48 1.08 24.24
C HIS A 81 22.99 1.40 22.81
N LEU A 82 22.23 2.19 22.05
CA LEU A 82 22.55 2.63 20.68
C LEU A 82 23.54 3.80 20.64
N ASP A 83 23.79 4.42 21.79
CA ASP A 83 24.51 5.69 21.89
C ASP A 83 25.96 5.54 21.52
N GLU A 84 26.63 4.47 21.94
CA GLU A 84 28.07 4.33 21.72
C GLU A 84 28.43 4.24 20.24
N ARG A 85 27.64 3.49 19.46
CA ARG A 85 27.82 3.40 18.00
C ARG A 85 27.46 4.70 17.31
N TRP A 86 26.36 5.35 17.70
CA TRP A 86 25.98 6.65 17.14
C TRP A 86 27.06 7.70 17.42
N ILE A 87 27.53 7.79 18.67
CA ILE A 87 28.63 8.65 19.10
C ILE A 87 29.87 8.37 18.28
N GLY A 88 30.22 7.10 18.06
CA GLY A 88 31.36 6.70 17.24
C GLY A 88 31.26 7.24 15.81
N VAL A 89 30.11 7.01 15.15
CA VAL A 89 29.86 7.50 13.78
C VAL A 89 29.94 9.02 13.71
N ARG A 90 29.26 9.72 14.62
CA ARG A 90 29.25 11.18 14.64
C ARG A 90 30.63 11.76 14.95
N SER A 91 31.38 11.16 15.87
CA SER A 91 32.75 11.59 16.19
C SER A 91 33.65 11.44 14.97
N ALA A 92 33.55 10.33 14.23
CA ALA A 92 34.31 10.11 13.01
C ALA A 92 33.97 11.16 11.92
N GLN A 93 32.68 11.51 11.78
CA GLN A 93 32.24 12.56 10.85
C GLN A 93 32.78 13.94 11.25
N LEU A 94 32.72 14.30 12.54
CA LEU A 94 33.25 15.57 13.05
C LEU A 94 34.78 15.67 12.85
N ALA A 95 35.49 14.54 12.94
CA ALA A 95 36.91 14.44 12.65
C ALA A 95 37.24 14.48 11.14
N GLY A 96 36.25 14.71 10.26
CA GLY A 96 36.43 14.76 8.82
C GLY A 96 36.74 13.42 8.16
N LYS A 97 36.47 12.29 8.83
CA LYS A 97 36.67 10.96 8.24
C LYS A 97 35.53 10.64 7.29
N GLU A 98 35.87 10.14 6.11
CA GLU A 98 34.90 9.54 5.20
C GLU A 98 34.27 8.31 5.86
N LEU A 99 32.95 8.28 5.87
CA LEU A 99 32.20 7.15 6.37
C LEU A 99 31.96 6.17 5.22
N PRO A 100 32.02 4.85 5.47
CA PRO A 100 31.71 3.89 4.43
C PRO A 100 30.24 4.08 3.96
N PRO A 101 29.91 3.71 2.71
CA PRO A 101 28.54 3.69 2.24
C PRO A 101 27.64 2.78 3.08
N ILE A 102 26.35 3.11 3.14
CA ILE A 102 25.33 2.24 3.75
C ILE A 102 24.95 1.10 2.77
N GLN A 103 24.13 0.15 3.21
CA GLN A 103 23.52 -0.85 2.33
C GLN A 103 22.00 -0.78 2.44
N VAL A 104 21.31 -0.73 1.31
CA VAL A 104 19.85 -0.59 1.26
C VAL A 104 19.22 -1.52 0.23
N TYR A 105 17.99 -1.93 0.51
CA TYR A 105 17.06 -2.42 -0.50
C TYR A 105 16.27 -1.25 -1.07
N LYS A 106 16.08 -1.21 -2.39
CA LYS A 106 15.20 -0.26 -3.09
C LYS A 106 13.92 -0.98 -3.51
N VAL A 107 12.76 -0.40 -3.21
CA VAL A 107 11.44 -0.92 -3.59
C VAL A 107 10.63 0.24 -4.15
N GLY A 108 10.37 0.24 -5.46
CA GLY A 108 9.90 1.45 -6.14
C GLY A 108 10.94 2.57 -6.00
N ASP A 109 10.54 3.70 -5.41
CA ASP A 109 11.43 4.85 -5.13
C ASP A 109 11.88 4.93 -3.66
N LEU A 110 11.53 3.92 -2.86
CA LEU A 110 11.73 3.92 -1.42
C LEU A 110 12.88 3.00 -1.01
N TYR A 111 13.57 3.35 0.08
CA TYR A 111 14.74 2.63 0.55
C TYR A 111 14.57 2.05 1.96
N PHE A 112 15.02 0.80 2.11
CA PHE A 112 15.05 0.07 3.37
C PHE A 112 16.48 -0.25 3.77
N VAL A 113 16.91 0.21 4.94
CA VAL A 113 18.28 0.02 5.43
C VAL A 113 18.53 -1.42 5.85
N LYS A 114 19.42 -2.08 5.11
CA LYS A 114 19.99 -3.39 5.42
C LYS A 114 21.16 -3.25 6.41
N ASP A 115 22.06 -2.30 6.15
CA ASP A 115 23.15 -1.95 7.07
C ASP A 115 23.41 -0.43 7.08
N GLY A 116 23.81 0.10 8.25
CA GLY A 116 24.15 1.51 8.41
C GLY A 116 23.10 2.41 9.06
N ASN A 117 22.14 1.84 9.80
CA ASN A 117 21.06 2.60 10.48
C ASN A 117 21.55 3.82 11.29
N HIS A 118 22.66 3.70 12.03
CA HIS A 118 23.22 4.85 12.77
C HIS A 118 23.75 5.96 11.86
N ARG A 119 24.30 5.63 10.69
CA ARG A 119 24.77 6.62 9.71
C ARG A 119 23.59 7.39 9.12
N VAL A 120 22.49 6.70 8.81
CA VAL A 120 21.24 7.33 8.37
C VAL A 120 20.66 8.25 9.45
N SER A 121 20.64 7.79 10.70
CA SER A 121 20.22 8.59 11.86
C SER A 121 21.04 9.88 12.00
N VAL A 122 22.36 9.77 11.93
CA VAL A 122 23.25 10.94 11.95
C VAL A 122 22.97 11.86 10.76
N ALA A 123 22.89 11.33 9.55
CA ALA A 123 22.61 12.10 8.33
C ALA A 123 21.30 12.89 8.44
N ARG A 124 20.19 12.24 8.82
CA ARG A 124 18.91 12.91 9.06
C ARG A 124 19.02 14.00 10.12
N ARG A 125 19.71 13.73 11.22
CA ARG A 125 19.85 14.70 12.31
C ARG A 125 20.62 15.96 11.89
N GLN A 126 21.59 15.82 10.99
CA GLN A 126 22.36 16.95 10.47
C GLN A 126 21.66 17.67 9.30
N GLY A 127 20.48 17.22 8.88
CA GLY A 127 19.82 17.75 7.69
C GLY A 127 20.59 17.44 6.40
N GLN A 128 21.41 16.39 6.39
CA GLN A 128 22.10 15.93 5.20
C GLN A 128 21.07 15.39 4.21
N LYS A 129 21.09 15.92 2.98
CA LYS A 129 20.09 15.58 1.95
C LYS A 129 20.36 14.26 1.25
N TYR A 130 21.64 13.91 1.08
CA TYR A 130 22.06 12.75 0.31
C TYR A 130 23.08 11.91 1.06
N ILE A 131 23.06 10.59 0.87
CA ILE A 131 24.00 9.64 1.46
C ILE A 131 24.40 8.56 0.45
N ASP A 132 25.65 8.11 0.49
CA ASP A 132 26.12 7.05 -0.39
C ASP A 132 25.71 5.67 0.12
N ALA A 133 25.19 4.84 -0.77
CA ALA A 133 24.62 3.53 -0.48
C ALA A 133 24.97 2.50 -1.56
N HIS A 134 25.21 1.26 -1.16
CA HIS A 134 25.10 0.12 -2.05
C HIS A 134 23.62 -0.29 -2.14
N VAL A 135 23.07 -0.25 -3.35
CA VAL A 135 21.63 -0.43 -3.59
C VAL A 135 21.35 -1.79 -4.22
N ILE A 136 20.43 -2.54 -3.61
CA ILE A 136 19.85 -3.77 -4.15
C ILE A 136 18.37 -3.48 -4.44
N GLU A 137 17.97 -3.46 -5.70
CA GLU A 137 16.59 -3.22 -6.10
C GLU A 137 15.75 -4.49 -6.08
N LEU A 138 14.57 -4.40 -5.50
CA LEU A 138 13.53 -5.43 -5.53
C LEU A 138 12.47 -5.03 -6.55
N ASN A 139 12.30 -5.85 -7.57
CA ASN A 139 11.27 -5.60 -8.59
C ASN A 139 9.90 -5.96 -8.02
N VAL A 140 9.00 -4.99 -7.95
CA VAL A 140 7.60 -5.16 -7.56
C VAL A 140 6.70 -4.63 -8.66
N SER A 141 5.60 -5.32 -8.95
CA SER A 141 4.66 -4.88 -10.00
C SER A 141 3.86 -3.65 -9.57
N VAL A 142 3.56 -3.54 -8.27
CA VAL A 142 2.86 -2.40 -7.68
C VAL A 142 3.76 -1.82 -6.59
N PRO A 143 4.33 -0.61 -6.77
CA PRO A 143 5.27 -0.05 -5.81
C PRO A 143 4.58 0.46 -4.54
N PRO A 144 5.30 0.47 -3.40
CA PRO A 144 4.83 1.10 -2.18
C PRO A 144 4.95 2.63 -2.25
N ASP A 145 4.09 3.31 -1.49
CA ASP A 145 4.14 4.75 -1.23
C ASP A 145 4.67 5.01 0.20
N GLU A 146 5.17 6.22 0.48
CA GLU A 146 5.79 6.57 1.77
C GLU A 146 4.87 6.38 2.97
N ASP A 147 3.57 6.63 2.79
CA ASP A 147 2.55 6.58 3.82
C ASP A 147 1.81 5.23 3.87
N ASP A 148 2.18 4.25 3.04
CA ASP A 148 1.51 2.94 3.02
C ASP A 148 1.58 2.24 4.38
N THR A 149 0.42 1.77 4.84
CA THR A 149 0.34 0.87 5.99
C THR A 149 0.58 -0.58 5.58
N LEU A 150 0.80 -1.49 6.54
CA LEU A 150 0.87 -2.94 6.28
C LEU A 150 -0.34 -3.43 5.47
N ARG A 151 -1.52 -2.88 5.77
CA ARG A 151 -2.76 -3.23 5.07
C ARG A 151 -2.66 -2.86 3.59
N ASP A 152 -2.14 -1.68 3.27
CA ASP A 152 -2.03 -1.19 1.90
C ASP A 152 -1.01 -2.02 1.11
N LEU A 153 0.11 -2.39 1.74
CA LEU A 153 1.10 -3.28 1.16
C LEU A 153 0.53 -4.69 0.88
N ILE A 154 -0.34 -5.21 1.74
CA ILE A 154 -1.05 -6.46 1.50
C ILE A 154 -1.98 -6.31 0.29
N ILE A 155 -2.78 -5.24 0.22
CA ILE A 155 -3.71 -4.99 -0.89
C ILE A 155 -2.96 -4.84 -2.22
N LYS A 156 -1.86 -4.07 -2.24
CA LYS A 156 -1.00 -3.90 -3.42
C LYS A 156 -0.40 -5.23 -3.88
N GLY A 157 0.03 -6.06 -2.93
CA GLY A 157 0.48 -7.42 -3.18
C GLY A 157 -0.57 -8.35 -3.80
N GLU A 158 -1.78 -8.31 -3.26
CA GLU A 158 -2.91 -9.04 -3.83
C GLU A 158 -3.25 -8.55 -5.24
N TYR A 159 -3.17 -7.23 -5.48
CA TYR A 159 -3.38 -6.65 -6.80
C TYR A 159 -2.33 -7.10 -7.81
N ALA A 160 -1.05 -7.03 -7.45
CA ALA A 160 0.06 -7.53 -8.28
C ALA A 160 -0.13 -9.00 -8.65
N ARG A 161 -0.54 -9.83 -7.67
CA ARG A 161 -0.87 -11.25 -7.91
C ARG A 161 -2.07 -11.39 -8.86
N PHE A 162 -3.12 -10.59 -8.67
CA PHE A 162 -4.29 -10.59 -9.53
C PHE A 162 -3.94 -10.25 -10.97
N LEU A 163 -3.16 -9.20 -11.22
CA LEU A 163 -2.68 -8.82 -12.55
C LEU A 163 -1.84 -9.93 -13.17
N LYS A 164 -0.95 -10.56 -12.40
CA LYS A 164 -0.14 -11.69 -12.87
C LYS A 164 -0.97 -12.92 -13.28
N ILE A 165 -2.00 -13.25 -12.50
CA ILE A 165 -2.89 -14.40 -12.78
C ILE A 165 -3.80 -14.11 -13.97
N THR A 166 -4.35 -12.91 -14.05
CA THR A 166 -5.35 -12.53 -15.06
C THR A 166 -4.73 -12.02 -16.36
N LYS A 167 -3.49 -11.55 -16.29
CA LYS A 167 -2.82 -10.78 -17.35
C LYS A 167 -3.68 -9.63 -17.85
N LEU A 168 -4.44 -8.98 -16.94
CA LEU A 168 -5.44 -7.99 -17.32
C LEU A 168 -4.80 -6.84 -18.13
N ASP A 169 -3.58 -6.42 -17.78
CA ASP A 169 -2.81 -5.41 -18.51
C ASP A 169 -2.53 -5.78 -19.99
N GLU A 170 -2.39 -7.08 -20.28
CA GLU A 170 -2.17 -7.59 -21.64
C GLU A 170 -3.51 -7.80 -22.37
N VAL A 171 -4.52 -8.33 -21.66
CA VAL A 171 -5.81 -8.73 -22.22
C VAL A 171 -6.70 -7.51 -22.53
N VAL A 172 -6.66 -6.50 -21.65
CA VAL A 172 -7.37 -5.23 -21.79
C VAL A 172 -6.39 -4.09 -21.49
N PRO A 173 -5.58 -3.69 -22.48
CA PRO A 173 -4.68 -2.56 -22.32
C PRO A 173 -5.45 -1.32 -21.88
N GLN A 174 -4.86 -0.51 -20.99
CA GLN A 174 -5.48 0.72 -20.44
C GLN A 174 -6.75 0.46 -19.62
N HIS A 175 -6.91 -0.75 -19.07
CA HIS A 175 -7.95 -0.96 -18.08
C HIS A 175 -7.80 0.04 -16.92
N ARG A 176 -8.93 0.50 -16.40
CA ARG A 176 -8.96 1.24 -15.13
C ARG A 176 -8.38 0.38 -14.02
N GLU A 177 -7.60 1.01 -13.14
CA GLU A 177 -7.10 0.36 -11.93
C GLU A 177 -8.27 -0.12 -11.05
N ILE A 178 -8.10 -1.30 -10.47
CA ILE A 178 -9.11 -1.93 -9.61
C ILE A 178 -8.55 -1.92 -8.20
N LEU A 179 -8.85 -0.88 -7.43
CA LEU A 179 -8.27 -0.66 -6.10
C LEU A 179 -9.27 -1.00 -5.02
N PHE A 180 -8.95 -1.90 -4.10
CA PHE A 180 -9.78 -2.19 -2.93
C PHE A 180 -9.30 -1.43 -1.70
N THR A 181 -10.21 -1.16 -0.77
CA THR A 181 -9.84 -0.63 0.55
C THR A 181 -9.56 -1.72 1.56
N THR A 182 -9.86 -2.99 1.24
CA THR A 182 -9.78 -4.12 2.19
C THR A 182 -9.05 -5.32 1.60
N PRO A 183 -8.20 -6.02 2.37
CA PRO A 183 -7.56 -7.26 1.94
C PRO A 183 -8.56 -8.39 1.61
N GLY A 184 -8.09 -9.39 0.86
CA GLY A 184 -8.80 -10.62 0.50
C GLY A 184 -9.85 -10.46 -0.62
N ARG A 185 -9.91 -9.30 -1.29
CA ARG A 185 -10.98 -8.99 -2.25
C ARG A 185 -10.66 -9.41 -3.67
N TYR A 186 -9.39 -9.46 -4.06
CA TYR A 186 -9.00 -9.91 -5.40
C TYR A 186 -9.29 -11.39 -5.65
N ASP A 187 -9.24 -12.24 -4.63
CA ASP A 187 -9.64 -13.65 -4.74
C ASP A 187 -11.11 -13.79 -5.15
N LYS A 188 -11.99 -12.88 -4.68
CA LYS A 188 -13.39 -12.84 -5.10
C LYS A 188 -13.54 -12.45 -6.57
N LEU A 189 -12.68 -11.57 -7.08
CA LEU A 189 -12.67 -11.25 -8.51
C LEU A 189 -12.22 -12.46 -9.34
N LEU A 190 -11.20 -13.20 -8.89
CA LEU A 190 -10.80 -14.45 -9.54
C LEU A 190 -11.95 -15.47 -9.59
N ASP A 191 -12.71 -15.60 -8.50
CA ASP A 191 -13.91 -16.43 -8.48
C ASP A 191 -14.97 -15.94 -9.47
N HIS A 192 -15.24 -14.63 -9.53
CA HIS A 192 -16.17 -14.06 -10.52
C HIS A 192 -15.73 -14.36 -11.96
N ILE A 193 -14.44 -14.27 -12.28
CA ILE A 193 -13.91 -14.60 -13.61
C ILE A 193 -14.08 -16.09 -13.91
N ARG A 194 -13.76 -16.98 -12.96
CA ARG A 194 -13.97 -18.44 -13.12
C ARG A 194 -15.44 -18.78 -13.35
N THR A 195 -16.35 -18.22 -12.54
CA THR A 195 -17.79 -18.39 -12.71
C THR A 195 -18.24 -17.86 -14.07
N ARG A 196 -17.71 -16.72 -14.51
CA ARG A 196 -18.00 -16.16 -15.84
C ARG A 196 -17.53 -17.10 -16.95
N GLN A 197 -16.32 -17.63 -16.88
CA GLN A 197 -15.78 -18.60 -17.84
C GLN A 197 -16.73 -19.80 -17.99
N TYR A 198 -17.10 -20.41 -16.87
CA TYR A 198 -18.02 -21.54 -16.83
C TYR A 198 -19.35 -21.27 -17.52
N TYR A 199 -19.97 -20.11 -17.27
CA TYR A 199 -21.25 -19.77 -17.90
C TYR A 199 -21.11 -19.37 -19.37
N LEU A 200 -20.00 -18.75 -19.77
CA LEU A 200 -19.74 -18.44 -21.18
C LEU A 200 -19.58 -19.71 -22.02
N ASP A 201 -18.90 -20.73 -21.47
CA ASP A 201 -18.75 -22.03 -22.12
C ASP A 201 -20.06 -22.74 -22.40
N ARG A 202 -21.06 -22.56 -21.53
CA ARG A 202 -22.34 -23.27 -21.59
C ARG A 202 -23.40 -22.54 -22.43
N LYS A 203 -23.03 -21.42 -23.05
CA LYS A 203 -23.96 -20.67 -23.90
C LYS A 203 -24.36 -21.46 -25.14
N PRO A 204 -25.66 -21.55 -25.50
CA PRO A 204 -26.11 -22.29 -26.68
C PRO A 204 -25.41 -21.85 -27.97
N GLU A 205 -25.07 -20.56 -28.09
CA GLU A 205 -24.41 -19.98 -29.27
C GLU A 205 -22.96 -20.48 -29.44
N ARG A 206 -22.37 -21.08 -28.40
CA ARG A 206 -21.02 -21.66 -28.43
C ARG A 206 -21.01 -23.18 -28.57
N ALA A 207 -22.16 -23.83 -28.78
CA ALA A 207 -22.22 -25.28 -28.96
C ALA A 207 -21.27 -25.74 -30.08
N GLY A 208 -20.32 -26.64 -29.73
CA GLY A 208 -19.32 -27.17 -30.65
C GLY A 208 -18.05 -26.32 -30.84
N GLN A 209 -17.93 -25.17 -30.16
CA GLN A 209 -16.70 -24.37 -30.15
C GLN A 209 -15.69 -24.87 -29.10
N PRO A 210 -14.40 -24.51 -29.22
CA PRO A 210 -13.43 -24.74 -28.16
C PRO A 210 -13.83 -24.09 -26.82
N PRO A 211 -13.38 -24.63 -25.68
CA PRO A 211 -13.57 -24.00 -24.38
C PRO A 211 -13.04 -22.58 -24.37
N VAL A 212 -13.77 -21.70 -23.71
CA VAL A 212 -13.46 -20.29 -23.47
C VAL A 212 -12.14 -20.25 -22.72
N THR A 213 -11.19 -19.51 -23.27
CA THR A 213 -9.89 -19.37 -22.61
C THR A 213 -10.00 -18.51 -21.36
N TRP A 214 -9.00 -18.58 -20.50
CA TRP A 214 -8.95 -17.75 -19.31
C TRP A 214 -8.97 -16.25 -19.68
N GLU A 215 -8.19 -15.87 -20.69
CA GLU A 215 -8.10 -14.50 -21.21
C GLU A 215 -9.44 -14.01 -21.79
N GLU A 216 -10.17 -14.87 -22.52
CA GLU A 216 -11.52 -14.55 -23.01
C GLU A 216 -12.50 -14.31 -21.84
N ALA A 217 -12.40 -15.10 -20.77
CA ALA A 217 -13.20 -14.91 -19.57
C ALA A 217 -12.84 -13.63 -18.80
N VAL A 218 -11.55 -13.34 -18.63
CA VAL A 218 -11.05 -12.10 -18.02
C VAL A 218 -11.59 -10.89 -18.78
N LYS A 219 -11.43 -10.87 -20.12
CA LYS A 219 -11.95 -9.78 -20.97
C LYS A 219 -13.46 -9.62 -20.82
N SER A 220 -14.21 -10.72 -20.88
CA SER A 220 -15.67 -10.68 -20.76
C SER A 220 -16.13 -10.22 -19.37
N TRP A 221 -15.44 -10.64 -18.31
CA TRP A 221 -15.71 -10.19 -16.96
C TRP A 221 -15.46 -8.69 -16.83
N TYR A 222 -14.31 -8.19 -17.30
CA TYR A 222 -13.97 -6.79 -17.19
C TYR A 222 -14.96 -5.91 -17.97
N GLU A 223 -15.19 -6.20 -19.26
CA GLU A 223 -15.99 -5.36 -20.15
C GLU A 223 -17.50 -5.46 -19.90
N ARG A 224 -18.00 -6.64 -19.53
CA ARG A 224 -19.46 -6.91 -19.48
C ARG A 224 -20.02 -7.04 -18.07
N LEU A 225 -19.19 -7.14 -17.04
CA LEU A 225 -19.62 -7.21 -15.65
C LEU A 225 -19.05 -6.04 -14.85
N TYR A 226 -17.72 -5.95 -14.73
CA TYR A 226 -17.07 -4.92 -13.92
C TYR A 226 -17.40 -3.52 -14.41
N LEU A 227 -17.10 -3.20 -15.68
CA LEU A 227 -17.34 -1.87 -16.24
C LEU A 227 -18.83 -1.49 -16.25
N ARG A 228 -19.75 -2.46 -16.41
CA ARG A 228 -21.19 -2.16 -16.40
C ARG A 228 -21.66 -1.64 -15.04
N ILE A 229 -21.19 -2.23 -13.96
CA ILE A 229 -21.52 -1.78 -12.60
C ILE A 229 -20.80 -0.46 -12.31
N VAL A 230 -19.53 -0.32 -12.70
CA VAL A 230 -18.77 0.92 -12.53
C VAL A 230 -19.43 2.10 -13.27
N GLN A 231 -19.88 1.90 -14.51
CA GLN A 231 -20.63 2.90 -15.27
C GLN A 231 -21.90 3.31 -14.54
N ASN A 232 -22.67 2.36 -14.00
CA ASN A 232 -23.87 2.67 -13.23
C ASN A 232 -23.55 3.44 -11.93
N ILE A 233 -22.42 3.13 -11.27
CA ILE A 233 -21.94 3.87 -10.09
C ILE A 233 -21.65 5.33 -10.45
N GLU A 234 -21.01 5.57 -11.60
CA GLU A 234 -20.68 6.91 -12.09
C GLU A 234 -21.91 7.69 -12.55
N GLU A 235 -22.75 7.09 -13.40
CA GLU A 235 -23.96 7.72 -13.96
C GLU A 235 -24.94 8.19 -12.87
N HIS A 236 -24.94 7.53 -11.71
CA HIS A 236 -25.83 7.81 -10.59
C HIS A 236 -25.13 8.47 -9.39
N ASP A 237 -23.88 8.92 -9.54
CA ASP A 237 -23.07 9.57 -8.51
C ASP A 237 -23.02 8.77 -7.18
N VAL A 238 -23.06 7.45 -7.25
CA VAL A 238 -23.20 6.57 -6.08
C VAL A 238 -22.03 6.76 -5.12
N MET A 239 -20.82 7.00 -5.64
CA MET A 239 -19.61 7.25 -4.86
C MET A 239 -19.79 8.39 -3.85
N PHE A 240 -20.64 9.39 -4.13
CA PHE A 240 -20.89 10.48 -3.20
C PHE A 240 -21.47 9.99 -1.85
N ARG A 241 -22.19 8.86 -1.87
CA ARG A 241 -22.86 8.28 -0.70
C ARG A 241 -21.95 7.36 0.12
N PHE A 242 -20.79 6.97 -0.41
CA PHE A 242 -19.84 6.05 0.24
C PHE A 242 -18.42 6.64 0.38
N PRO A 243 -18.22 7.68 1.22
CA PRO A 243 -16.90 8.27 1.41
C PRO A 243 -15.87 7.24 1.93
N GLY A 244 -14.67 7.23 1.33
CA GLY A 244 -13.58 6.32 1.71
C GLY A 244 -13.68 4.93 1.12
N ARG A 245 -14.61 4.69 0.20
CA ARG A 245 -14.70 3.45 -0.59
C ARG A 245 -14.26 3.72 -2.01
N THR A 246 -13.97 2.64 -2.73
CA THR A 246 -13.69 2.66 -4.17
C THR A 246 -14.82 2.02 -4.95
N GLU A 247 -14.83 2.23 -6.26
CA GLU A 247 -15.76 1.56 -7.16
C GLU A 247 -15.58 0.04 -7.14
N ALA A 248 -14.37 -0.46 -6.92
CA ALA A 248 -14.11 -1.89 -6.79
C ALA A 248 -14.77 -2.47 -5.52
N ASP A 249 -14.69 -1.75 -4.39
CA ASP A 249 -15.41 -2.14 -3.17
C ASP A 249 -16.91 -2.24 -3.44
N LEU A 250 -17.48 -1.19 -4.05
CA LEU A 250 -18.92 -1.16 -4.38
C LEU A 250 -19.30 -2.22 -5.39
N TYR A 251 -18.45 -2.51 -6.38
CA TYR A 251 -18.70 -3.57 -7.36
C TYR A 251 -18.97 -4.92 -6.68
N LEU A 252 -18.12 -5.32 -5.73
CA LEU A 252 -18.32 -6.60 -5.03
C LEU A 252 -19.61 -6.59 -4.22
N TRP A 253 -19.93 -5.49 -3.54
CA TRP A 253 -21.14 -5.41 -2.73
C TRP A 253 -22.41 -5.37 -3.57
N ILE A 254 -22.42 -4.62 -4.67
CA ILE A 254 -23.55 -4.56 -5.61
C ILE A 254 -23.75 -5.91 -6.30
N MET A 255 -22.68 -6.62 -6.65
CA MET A 255 -22.80 -7.96 -7.24
C MET A 255 -23.41 -8.97 -6.25
N ASP A 256 -23.01 -8.94 -4.98
CA ASP A 256 -23.60 -9.78 -3.92
C ASP A 256 -25.07 -9.41 -3.69
N HIS A 257 -25.35 -8.10 -3.61
CA HIS A 257 -26.71 -7.56 -3.48
C HIS A 257 -27.61 -7.98 -4.64
N ARG A 258 -27.14 -7.82 -5.88
CA ARG A 258 -27.85 -8.23 -7.10
C ARG A 258 -28.22 -9.71 -7.05
N TYR A 259 -27.32 -10.57 -6.57
CA TYR A 259 -27.58 -11.99 -6.45
C TYR A 259 -28.78 -12.25 -5.52
N PHE A 260 -28.78 -11.67 -4.31
CA PHE A 260 -29.88 -11.84 -3.37
C PHE A 260 -31.19 -11.20 -3.85
N LEU A 261 -31.12 -9.99 -4.42
CA LEU A 261 -32.29 -9.29 -4.96
C LEU A 261 -32.92 -10.09 -6.12
N SER A 262 -32.11 -10.66 -7.01
CA SER A 262 -32.61 -11.51 -8.10
C SER A 262 -33.27 -12.80 -7.60
N GLN A 263 -32.81 -13.35 -6.47
CA GLN A 263 -33.45 -14.52 -5.85
C GLN A 263 -34.82 -14.18 -5.26
N GLN A 264 -34.98 -12.98 -4.69
CA GLN A 264 -36.25 -12.52 -4.13
C GLN A 264 -37.28 -12.23 -5.22
N GLU A 265 -36.86 -11.55 -6.29
CA GLU A 265 -37.74 -11.20 -7.41
C GLU A 265 -37.98 -12.37 -8.38
N GLY A 266 -37.22 -13.46 -8.26
CA GLY A 266 -37.32 -14.64 -9.12
C GLY A 266 -36.80 -14.43 -10.55
N ALA A 267 -36.19 -13.28 -10.84
CA ALA A 267 -35.59 -12.93 -12.11
C ALA A 267 -34.36 -12.03 -11.91
N ASP A 268 -33.47 -11.99 -12.91
CA ASP A 268 -32.32 -11.08 -12.88
C ASP A 268 -32.78 -9.63 -13.00
N VAL A 269 -32.61 -8.86 -11.93
CA VAL A 269 -32.99 -7.44 -11.85
C VAL A 269 -32.10 -6.52 -12.70
N GLY A 270 -30.97 -7.03 -13.18
CA GLY A 270 -30.02 -6.23 -13.96
C GLY A 270 -29.06 -5.41 -13.10
N SER A 271 -28.06 -4.81 -13.75
CA SER A 271 -26.98 -4.10 -13.07
C SER A 271 -27.37 -2.71 -12.58
N GLU A 272 -28.29 -2.03 -13.27
CA GLU A 272 -28.70 -0.65 -12.92
C GLU A 272 -29.58 -0.65 -11.69
N GLU A 273 -30.66 -1.44 -11.70
CA GLU A 273 -31.58 -1.59 -10.57
C GLU A 273 -30.84 -2.03 -9.30
N ALA A 274 -29.98 -3.04 -9.40
CA ALA A 274 -29.19 -3.49 -8.26
C ALA A 274 -28.24 -2.40 -7.70
N THR A 275 -27.72 -1.51 -8.56
CA THR A 275 -26.85 -0.42 -8.15
C THR A 275 -27.64 0.65 -7.40
N LEU A 276 -28.81 1.01 -7.92
CA LEU A 276 -29.71 2.00 -7.32
C LEU A 276 -30.25 1.50 -5.98
N ASP A 277 -30.79 0.29 -5.95
CA ASP A 277 -31.35 -0.32 -4.74
C ASP A 277 -30.28 -0.48 -3.66
N PHE A 278 -29.08 -0.96 -4.02
CA PHE A 278 -27.96 -1.04 -3.08
C PHE A 278 -27.59 0.35 -2.52
N SER A 279 -27.51 1.37 -3.39
CA SER A 279 -27.17 2.72 -2.96
C SER A 279 -28.22 3.31 -2.01
N GLU A 280 -29.49 2.97 -2.16
CA GLU A 280 -30.56 3.48 -1.31
C GLU A 280 -30.54 2.81 0.06
N HIS A 281 -30.41 1.48 0.10
CA HIS A 281 -30.56 0.70 1.32
C HIS A 281 -29.27 0.55 2.14
N HIS A 282 -28.10 0.62 1.52
CA HIS A 282 -26.82 0.33 2.19
C HIS A 282 -25.92 1.54 2.41
N ALA A 283 -26.32 2.73 1.93
CA ALA A 283 -25.52 3.93 2.14
C ALA A 283 -25.51 4.36 3.62
N PRO A 284 -24.34 4.71 4.20
CA PRO A 284 -24.27 5.21 5.57
C PRO A 284 -25.20 6.41 5.81
N PRO A 285 -25.73 6.63 7.02
CA PRO A 285 -26.51 7.83 7.32
C PRO A 285 -25.75 9.12 7.05
N VAL A 286 -26.45 10.21 6.68
CA VAL A 286 -25.83 11.49 6.25
C VAL A 286 -24.83 12.04 7.27
N TYR A 287 -25.12 11.95 8.57
CA TYR A 287 -24.20 12.43 9.61
C TYR A 287 -22.87 11.66 9.62
N LYS A 288 -22.89 10.34 9.35
CA LYS A 288 -21.67 9.53 9.21
C LYS A 288 -20.89 9.95 7.97
N ARG A 289 -21.57 10.21 6.84
CA ARG A 289 -20.93 10.66 5.60
C ARG A 289 -20.17 11.98 5.78
N ILE A 290 -20.79 12.95 6.47
CA ILE A 290 -20.14 14.25 6.76
C ILE A 290 -18.91 14.03 7.63
N GLY A 291 -19.02 13.25 8.72
CA GLY A 291 -17.89 12.92 9.58
C GLY A 291 -16.75 12.21 8.84
N GLN A 292 -17.08 11.26 7.96
CA GLN A 292 -16.12 10.55 7.12
C GLN A 292 -15.38 11.52 6.17
N ARG A 293 -16.10 12.43 5.52
CA ARG A 293 -15.49 13.45 4.64
C ARG A 293 -14.56 14.40 5.39
N VAL A 294 -14.97 14.87 6.56
CA VAL A 294 -14.13 15.73 7.41
C VAL A 294 -12.86 14.99 7.82
N LYS A 295 -12.97 13.70 8.18
CA LYS A 295 -11.81 12.88 8.55
C LYS A 295 -10.85 12.66 7.37
N LEU A 296 -11.36 12.41 6.16
CA LEU A 296 -10.51 12.32 4.95
C LEU A 296 -9.77 13.64 4.70
N LEU A 297 -10.45 14.78 4.83
CA LEU A 297 -9.83 16.10 4.61
C LEU A 297 -8.76 16.44 5.66
N LEU A 298 -8.91 15.96 6.90
CA LEU A 298 -7.98 16.27 8.00
C LEU A 298 -6.86 15.24 8.18
N GLY A 299 -7.05 13.99 7.72
CA GLY A 299 -6.16 12.88 8.08
C GLY A 299 -5.92 11.85 6.98
N GLY A 300 -6.40 12.06 5.75
CA GLY A 300 -6.08 11.22 4.58
C GLY A 300 -6.75 9.84 4.55
N GLU A 301 -7.11 9.26 5.70
CA GLU A 301 -7.58 7.87 5.78
C GLU A 301 -8.88 7.68 6.58
N LEU A 302 -9.69 6.73 6.13
CA LEU A 302 -10.82 6.18 6.86
C LEU A 302 -10.52 4.74 7.23
N ASP A 303 -10.86 4.35 8.47
CA ASP A 303 -10.86 2.94 8.84
C ASP A 303 -12.11 2.30 8.20
N PRO A 304 -11.94 1.39 7.23
CA PRO A 304 -13.03 0.80 6.46
C PRO A 304 -13.79 -0.30 7.23
N THR A 305 -13.55 -0.45 8.53
CA THR A 305 -14.36 -1.31 9.42
C THR A 305 -15.67 -0.65 9.87
N VAL A 306 -15.94 0.60 9.47
CA VAL A 306 -17.16 1.37 9.78
C VAL A 306 -18.06 1.57 8.57
#